data_AF-A0AAW5BPG9-F1
#
_entry.id   AF-A0AAW5BPG9-F1
#
_cell.length_a   1.000
_cell.length_b   1.000
_cell.length_c   1.000
_cell.angle_alpha   90.00
_cell.angle_beta   90.00
_cell.angle_gamma   90.00
#
_symmetry.space_group_name_H-M   'P 1'
#
loop_
_entity.id
_entity.type
_entity.pdbx_description
1 polymer ?
#
loop_
_entity_poly.entity_id
_entity_poly.type
_entity_poly.pdbx_seq_one_letter_code
_entity_poly.pdbx_strand_id
1 'polypeptide(L)' 'MVIGIWDNSTLNTPYKQAVTGFGNGFMIGMSLGIEWSIQIAFAVSDTNIFVRSYTLAGIGWTGWRTI' A
#
# COMPACT_ATOMS: atom_id res chain seq x y z
N MET A 1 -2.61 9.98 -10.25
CA MET A 1 -3.30 9.44 -9.06
C MET A 1 -3.96 8.14 -9.45
N VAL A 2 -3.89 7.11 -8.61
CA VAL A 2 -4.50 5.80 -8.84
C VAL A 2 -5.30 5.39 -7.61
N ILE A 3 -6.46 4.76 -7.84
CA ILE A 3 -7.21 4.04 -6.81
C ILE A 3 -7.28 2.59 -7.29
N GLY A 4 -6.93 1.65 -6.42
CA GLY A 4 -7.05 0.23 -6.71
C GLY A 4 -7.70 -0.50 -5.56
N ILE A 5 -8.52 -1.48 -5.89
CA ILE A 5 -9.04 -2.44 -4.92
C ILE A 5 -8.10 -3.63 -4.86
N TRP A 6 -8.09 -4.32 -3.73
CA TRP A 6 -7.36 -5.57 -3.61
C TRP A 6 -8.22 -6.66 -3.00
N ASP A 7 -7.88 -7.88 -3.37
CA ASP A 7 -8.37 -9.11 -2.78
C ASP A 7 -7.22 -9.98 -2.26
N ASN A 8 -7.59 -11.17 -1.76
CA ASN A 8 -6.64 -12.13 -1.22
C ASN A 8 -5.59 -12.65 -2.23
N SER A 9 -5.77 -12.44 -3.54
CA SER A 9 -4.83 -12.83 -4.59
C SER A 9 -3.87 -11.70 -4.97
N THR A 10 -4.25 -10.45 -4.69
CA THR A 10 -3.52 -9.25 -5.09
C THR A 10 -2.17 -9.17 -4.38
N LEU A 11 -1.09 -9.04 -5.15
CA LEU A 11 0.28 -8.92 -4.65
C LEU A 11 0.56 -7.52 -4.08
N ASN A 12 1.58 -7.40 -3.23
CA ASN A 12 2.07 -6.12 -2.70
C ASN A 12 1.05 -5.31 -1.88
N THR A 13 0.13 -5.99 -1.21
CA THR A 13 -0.85 -5.41 -0.27
C THR A 13 -0.35 -5.50 1.17
N PRO A 14 -0.91 -4.73 2.11
CA PRO A 14 -0.65 -4.92 3.54
C PRO A 14 -0.89 -6.36 4.01
N TYR A 15 -1.92 -7.03 3.47
CA TYR A 15 -2.23 -8.44 3.77
C TYR A 15 -1.13 -9.40 3.30
N LYS A 16 -0.68 -9.27 2.04
CA LYS A 16 0.39 -10.14 1.51
C LYS A 16 1.74 -9.93 2.18
N GLN A 17 1.94 -8.79 2.85
CA GLN A 17 3.12 -8.51 3.65
C GLN A 17 2.90 -8.78 5.15
N ALA A 18 1.79 -9.43 5.53
CA ALA A 18 1.44 -9.77 6.91
C ALA A 18 1.38 -8.58 7.87
N VAL A 19 1.08 -7.38 7.36
CA VAL A 19 0.91 -6.14 8.16
C VAL A 19 -0.52 -6.04 8.71
N THR A 20 -1.49 -6.66 8.05
CA THR A 20 -2.87 -6.81 8.51
C THR A 20 -3.36 -8.24 8.29
N GLY A 21 -4.30 -8.70 9.12
CA GLY A 21 -4.98 -9.99 8.95
C GLY A 21 -6.13 -9.97 7.94
N PHE A 22 -6.54 -8.78 7.45
CA PHE A 22 -7.70 -8.63 6.58
C PHE A 22 -7.33 -8.69 5.10
N GLY A 23 -7.94 -9.63 4.37
CA GLY A 23 -7.55 -10.01 3.01
C GLY A 23 -7.94 -9.05 1.89
N ASN A 24 -8.86 -8.11 2.14
CA ASN A 24 -9.47 -7.26 1.12
C ASN A 24 -9.43 -5.78 1.54
N GLY A 25 -9.44 -4.87 0.57
CA GLY A 25 -9.39 -3.44 0.83
C GLY A 25 -9.19 -2.59 -0.41
N PHE A 26 -8.78 -1.34 -0.22
CA PHE A 26 -8.43 -0.45 -1.32
C PHE A 26 -7.24 0.43 -0.96
N MET A 27 -6.48 0.83 -1.98
CA MET A 27 -5.37 1.77 -1.86
C MET A 27 -5.57 2.99 -2.75
N ILE A 28 -5.02 4.10 -2.29
CA ILE A 28 -4.90 5.35 -3.02
C ILE A 28 -3.40 5.62 -3.20
N GLY A 29 -2.99 5.86 -4.43
CA GLY A 29 -1.60 6.12 -4.79
C GLY A 29 -1.42 7.42 -5.55
N MET A 30 -0.30 8.09 -5.29
CA MET A 30 0.16 9.23 -6.06
C MET A 30 1.62 9.01 -6.45
N SER A 31 1.96 9.39 -7.67
CA SER A 31 3.32 9.37 -8.19
C SER A 31 3.68 10.76 -8.69
N LEU A 32 4.92 11.18 -8.42
CA LEU A 32 5.55 12.36 -9.00
C LEU A 32 6.69 11.82 -9.88
N GLY A 33 6.49 11.82 -11.19
CA GLY A 33 7.42 11.17 -12.12
C GLY A 33 7.51 9.65 -11.90
N ILE A 34 8.66 9.09 -12.27
CA ILE A 34 9.00 7.68 -12.02
C ILE A 34 9.75 7.49 -10.71
N GLU A 35 10.21 8.59 -10.11
CA GLU A 35 11.20 8.59 -9.04
C GLU A 35 10.57 8.56 -7.66
N TRP A 36 9.35 9.09 -7.50
CA TRP A 36 8.70 9.22 -6.21
C TRP A 36 7.25 8.74 -6.27
N SER A 37 6.85 7.92 -5.31
CA SER A 37 5.45 7.57 -5.13
C SER A 37 5.10 7.41 -3.65
N ILE A 38 3.84 7.61 -3.32
CA ILE A 38 3.27 7.32 -2.01
C ILE A 38 1.97 6.55 -2.19
N GLN A 39 1.71 5.62 -1.29
CA GLN A 39 0.44 4.91 -1.21
C GLN A 39 -0.09 4.92 0.22
N ILE A 40 -1.41 5.02 0.32
CA ILE A 40 -2.19 4.83 1.53
C ILE A 40 -3.19 3.71 1.24
N ALA A 41 -3.40 2.80 2.18
CA ALA A 41 -4.29 1.65 2.04
C ALA A 41 -5.18 1.49 3.27
N PHE A 42 -6.39 0.98 3.03
CA PHE A 42 -7.42 0.70 4.03
C PHE A 42 -7.92 -0.72 3.82
N ALA A 43 -7.82 -1.55 4.85
CA ALA A 43 -8.35 -2.90 4.81
C ALA A 43 -9.81 -2.92 5.30
N VAL A 44 -10.66 -3.76 4.69
CA VAL A 44 -12.05 -3.92 5.12
C VAL A 44 -12.07 -4.50 6.54
N SER A 45 -12.87 -3.90 7.42
CA SER A 45 -12.99 -4.28 8.84
C SER A 45 -11.76 -3.98 9.70
N ASP A 46 -10.80 -3.21 9.19
CA ASP A 46 -9.67 -2.67 9.94
C ASP A 46 -9.86 -1.16 10.13
N THR A 47 -9.45 -0.63 11.29
CA THR A 47 -9.47 0.82 11.57
C THR A 47 -8.11 1.48 11.37
N ASN A 48 -7.08 0.69 11.12
CA ASN A 48 -5.74 1.21 10.89
C ASN A 48 -5.57 1.78 9.47
N ILE A 49 -4.61 2.70 9.33
CA ILE A 49 -4.19 3.22 8.03
C ILE A 49 -2.82 2.64 7.68
N PHE A 50 -2.69 2.08 6.48
CA PHE A 50 -1.41 1.54 6.01
C PHE A 50 -0.78 2.51 5.04
N VAL A 51 0.51 2.78 5.19
CA VAL A 51 1.25 3.65 4.27
C VAL A 51 2.54 3.00 3.79
N ARG A 52 2.96 3.37 2.58
CA ARG A 52 4.32 3.11 2.08
C ARG A 52 4.72 4.17 1.06
N SER A 53 6.01 4.26 0.80
CA SER A 53 6.55 5.16 -0.23
C SER A 53 7.51 4.42 -1.14
N TYR A 54 7.78 5.03 -2.28
CA TYR A 54 8.76 4.62 -3.25
C TYR A 54 9.74 5.76 -3.51
N THR A 55 11.04 5.45 -3.52
CA THR A 55 12.06 6.36 -4.05
C THR A 55 13.01 5.60 -4.99
N LEU A 56 13.22 6.14 -6.20
CA LEU A 56 14.19 5.60 -7.16
C LEU A 56 15.63 5.82 -6.70
N ALA A 57 15.90 6.94 -6.01
CA ALA A 57 17.22 7.28 -5.48
C ALA A 57 17.67 6.44 -4.26
N GLY A 58 16.93 5.38 -3.91
CA GLY A 58 17.16 4.60 -2.71
C GLY A 58 16.78 3.12 -2.87
N ILE A 59 15.82 2.67 -2.07
CA ILE A 59 15.51 1.25 -1.84
C ILE A 59 14.34 0.73 -2.70
N GLY A 60 13.75 1.59 -3.53
CA GLY A 60 12.48 1.31 -4.18
C GLY A 60 11.31 1.44 -3.20
N TRP A 61 10.37 0.50 -3.23
CA TRP A 61 9.21 0.52 -2.32
C TRP A 61 9.63 0.15 -0.90
N THR A 62 9.23 0.96 0.08
CA THR A 62 9.26 0.54 1.47
C THR A 62 8.23 -0.57 1.70
N GLY A 63 8.43 -1.36 2.77
CA GLY A 63 7.35 -2.18 3.30
C GLY A 63 6.16 -1.32 3.73
N TRP A 64 4.97 -1.93 3.79
CA TRP A 64 3.82 -1.30 4.41
C TRP A 64 4.05 -1.11 5.91
N ARG A 65 3.62 0.04 6.43
CA ARG A 65 3.59 0.31 7.87
C ARG A 65 2.20 0.78 8.30
N THR A 66 1.82 0.42 9.50
CA THR A 66 0.57 0.83 10.15
C THR A 66 0.75 2.18 10.84
N ILE A 67 -0.27 3.04 10.77
CA ILE A 67 -0.42 4.28 11.55
C ILE A 67 -1.69 4.17 12.37
#